data_AF-F2NXW3-F1
#
_entry.id   AF-F2NXW3-F1
#
_cell.length_a   1.000
_cell.length_b   1.000
_cell.length_c   1.000
_cell.angle_alpha   90.00
_cell.angle_beta   90.00
_cell.angle_gamma   90.00
#
_symmetry.space_group_name_H-M   'P 1'
#
loop_
_entity.id
_entity.type
_entity.pdbx_description
1 polymer ?
#
loop_
_entity_poly.entity_id
_entity_poly.type
_entity_poly.pdbx_seq_one_letter_code
_entity_poly.pdbx_strand_id
1 'polypeptide(L)'
;MKNSIKSKLLNIILRSFMTGIAIGIGATAFLSCESKIAGAFLFGTGLFIILNFGFYLYTGKVGYIVEKKPSYIAEVALIWLGNFAGTFVFAFLILCTRASSIAQKAAAMCAVKSADTPLSLLVLSFFCGILMFIAADGFKTIENPVGKVLAIFLPVMAFILSGFEHSIADMFYFSLSRTWTAHSFLCLIIMTLGNAFGGMLVPLVKKGFLQNTN
;
A
#
# COMPACT_ATOMS: atom_id res chain seq x y z
N MET A 1 31.70 9.84 2.35
CA MET A 1 30.71 9.08 3.15
C MET A 1 29.41 9.87 3.45
N LYS A 2 29.46 11.08 4.06
CA LYS A 2 28.25 11.91 4.32
C LYS A 2 27.39 12.21 3.08
N ASN A 3 28.00 12.50 1.93
CA ASN A 3 27.27 12.77 0.68
C ASN A 3 26.52 11.55 0.13
N SER A 4 27.06 10.35 0.33
CA SER A 4 26.42 9.09 -0.06
C SER A 4 25.17 8.80 0.78
N ILE A 5 25.23 9.03 2.10
CA ILE A 5 24.09 8.85 3.01
C ILE A 5 22.95 9.84 2.68
N LYS A 6 23.27 11.12 2.47
CA LYS A 6 22.27 12.13 2.06
C LYS A 6 21.59 11.75 0.74
N SER A 7 22.36 11.29 -0.25
CA SER A 7 21.80 10.85 -1.54
C SER A 7 20.87 9.64 -1.41
N LYS A 8 21.20 8.67 -0.53
CA LYS A 8 20.35 7.50 -0.26
C LYS A 8 19.03 7.92 0.42
N LEU A 9 19.11 8.77 1.43
CA LEU A 9 17.95 9.25 2.17
C LEU A 9 16.98 10.02 1.26
N LEU A 10 17.50 10.95 0.46
CA LEU A 10 16.71 11.70 -0.52
C LEU A 10 16.00 10.76 -1.51
N ASN A 11 16.70 9.74 -2.00
CA ASN A 11 16.12 8.76 -2.92
C ASN A 11 14.98 7.97 -2.27
N ILE A 12 15.13 7.52 -1.02
CA ILE A 12 14.03 6.85 -0.29
C ILE A 12 12.82 7.78 -0.17
N ILE A 13 13.03 9.02 0.29
CA ILE A 13 11.95 9.99 0.49
C ILE A 13 11.21 10.25 -0.82
N LEU A 14 11.93 10.56 -1.91
CA LEU A 14 11.31 10.87 -3.20
C LEU A 14 10.54 9.68 -3.77
N ARG A 15 11.15 8.47 -3.76
CA ARG A 15 10.47 7.26 -4.24
C ARG A 15 9.26 6.89 -3.41
N SER A 16 9.30 7.11 -2.10
CA SER A 16 8.17 6.85 -1.21
C SER A 16 7.07 7.89 -1.35
N PHE A 17 7.43 9.15 -1.54
CA PHE A 17 6.47 10.21 -1.84
C PHE A 17 5.71 9.92 -3.14
N MET A 18 6.44 9.57 -4.21
CA MET A 18 5.84 9.24 -5.51
C MET A 18 4.94 8.00 -5.46
N THR A 19 5.23 7.02 -4.59
CA THR A 19 4.29 5.93 -4.33
C THR A 19 2.95 6.45 -3.80
N GLY A 20 2.96 7.39 -2.86
CA GLY A 20 1.71 7.93 -2.31
C GLY A 20 0.88 8.63 -3.39
N ILE A 21 1.53 9.38 -4.28
CA ILE A 21 0.89 9.97 -5.48
C ILE A 21 0.28 8.87 -6.36
N ALA A 22 1.05 7.82 -6.68
CA ALA A 22 0.59 6.73 -7.54
C ALA A 22 -0.60 5.94 -6.96
N ILE A 23 -0.59 5.67 -5.65
CA ILE A 23 -1.75 5.09 -4.97
C ILE A 23 -2.95 6.03 -5.05
N GLY A 24 -2.75 7.33 -4.83
CA GLY A 24 -3.81 8.34 -4.97
C GLY A 24 -4.44 8.35 -6.37
N ILE A 25 -3.64 8.21 -7.43
CA ILE A 25 -4.12 8.10 -8.82
C ILE A 25 -5.01 6.86 -8.98
N GLY A 26 -4.54 5.68 -8.56
CA GLY A 26 -5.31 4.44 -8.65
C GLY A 26 -6.60 4.49 -7.83
N ALA A 27 -6.54 5.03 -6.60
CA ALA A 27 -7.68 5.20 -5.73
C ALA A 27 -8.71 6.20 -6.28
N THR A 28 -8.26 7.28 -6.92
CA THR A 28 -9.15 8.24 -7.59
C THR A 28 -9.88 7.58 -8.75
N ALA A 29 -9.18 6.77 -9.57
CA ALA A 29 -9.80 6.02 -10.65
C ALA A 29 -10.83 5.01 -10.12
N PHE A 30 -10.50 4.29 -9.05
CA PHE A 30 -11.44 3.38 -8.36
C PHE A 30 -12.72 4.08 -7.91
N LEU A 31 -12.59 5.19 -7.17
CA LEU A 31 -13.76 5.93 -6.66
C LEU A 31 -14.59 6.60 -7.76
N SER A 32 -13.97 6.93 -8.90
CA SER A 32 -14.64 7.54 -10.06
C SER A 32 -15.44 6.54 -10.88
N CYS A 33 -15.21 5.23 -10.70
CA CYS A 33 -15.94 4.19 -11.43
C CYS A 33 -17.21 3.76 -10.68
N GLU A 34 -18.27 3.47 -11.45
CA GLU A 34 -19.49 2.88 -10.92
C GLU A 34 -19.37 1.35 -10.76
N SER A 35 -18.76 0.69 -11.75
CA SER A 35 -18.48 -0.75 -11.67
C SER A 35 -17.34 -1.01 -10.70
N LYS A 36 -17.62 -1.74 -9.61
CA LYS A 36 -16.61 -2.16 -8.62
C LYS A 36 -15.49 -2.98 -9.26
N ILE A 37 -15.80 -3.82 -10.25
CA ILE A 37 -14.82 -4.65 -10.98
C ILE A 37 -13.90 -3.77 -11.83
N ALA A 38 -14.46 -2.86 -12.63
CA ALA A 38 -13.67 -1.95 -13.46
C ALA A 38 -12.81 -1.02 -12.59
N GLY A 39 -13.37 -0.49 -11.51
CA GLY A 39 -12.63 0.32 -10.54
C GLY A 39 -11.48 -0.45 -9.89
N ALA A 40 -11.70 -1.71 -9.51
CA ALA A 40 -10.67 -2.55 -8.91
C ALA A 40 -9.50 -2.82 -9.88
N PHE A 41 -9.81 -3.06 -11.16
CA PHE A 41 -8.79 -3.16 -12.19
C PHE A 41 -8.02 -1.85 -12.36
N LEU A 42 -8.73 -0.71 -12.46
CA LEU A 42 -8.12 0.61 -12.63
C LEU A 42 -7.28 1.06 -11.42
N PHE A 43 -7.61 0.62 -10.21
CA PHE A 43 -6.75 0.81 -9.04
C PHE A 43 -5.36 0.20 -9.27
N GLY A 44 -5.28 -0.91 -9.99
CA GLY A 44 -4.03 -1.59 -10.36
C GLY A 44 -3.04 -0.69 -11.11
N THR A 45 -3.53 0.37 -11.77
CA THR A 45 -2.69 1.41 -12.38
C THR A 45 -1.71 2.02 -11.37
N GLY A 46 -2.14 2.24 -10.13
CA GLY A 46 -1.26 2.79 -9.10
C GLY A 46 -0.08 1.86 -8.79
N LEU A 47 -0.35 0.56 -8.59
CA LEU A 47 0.70 -0.43 -8.34
C LEU A 47 1.57 -0.69 -9.57
N PHE A 48 0.99 -0.65 -10.78
CA PHE A 48 1.74 -0.71 -12.04
C PHE A 48 2.75 0.42 -12.16
N ILE A 49 2.37 1.67 -11.87
CA ILE A 49 3.28 2.81 -11.84
C ILE A 49 4.39 2.57 -10.81
N ILE A 50 4.02 2.19 -9.59
CA ILE A 50 4.99 1.99 -8.49
C ILE A 50 6.08 0.99 -8.89
N LEU A 51 5.69 -0.16 -9.42
CA LEU A 51 6.62 -1.25 -9.68
C LEU A 51 7.46 -1.00 -10.95
N ASN A 52 6.87 -0.43 -12.00
CA ASN A 52 7.62 -0.09 -13.22
C ASN A 52 8.64 1.02 -13.00
N PHE A 53 8.31 2.04 -12.21
CA PHE A 53 9.22 3.16 -11.93
C PHE A 53 10.12 2.89 -10.71
N GLY A 54 9.99 1.73 -10.06
CA GLY A 54 10.79 1.34 -8.92
C GLY A 54 10.57 2.21 -7.68
N PHE A 55 9.36 2.74 -7.50
CA PHE A 55 8.97 3.49 -6.32
C PHE A 55 8.84 2.58 -5.09
N TYR A 56 8.90 3.19 -3.91
CA TYR A 56 9.01 2.44 -2.67
C TYR A 56 7.67 2.41 -1.96
N LEU A 57 6.99 1.26 -2.05
CA LEU A 57 5.73 0.99 -1.37
C LEU A 57 5.98 0.21 -0.09
N TYR A 58 5.42 0.70 1.02
CA TYR A 58 5.50 0.07 2.32
C TYR A 58 5.05 -1.40 2.28
N THR A 59 3.82 -1.67 1.82
CA THR A 59 3.23 -3.01 1.78
C THR A 59 3.99 -3.97 0.85
N GLY A 60 4.60 -3.45 -0.22
CA GLY A 60 5.48 -4.22 -1.11
C GLY A 60 6.89 -4.47 -0.57
N LYS A 61 7.31 -3.75 0.50
CA LYS A 61 8.67 -3.82 1.05
C LYS A 61 8.77 -4.36 2.46
N VAL A 62 7.68 -4.32 3.23
CA VAL A 62 7.64 -4.70 4.65
C VAL A 62 7.98 -6.17 4.86
N GLY A 63 7.61 -7.05 3.92
CA GLY A 63 7.95 -8.47 4.00
C GLY A 63 9.45 -8.75 4.03
N TYR A 64 10.29 -7.91 3.41
CA TYR A 64 11.75 -8.06 3.42
C TYR A 64 12.40 -7.78 4.78
N ILE A 65 11.65 -7.35 5.81
CA ILE A 65 12.18 -7.15 7.17
C ILE A 65 12.78 -8.45 7.74
N VAL A 66 12.19 -9.60 7.43
CA VAL A 66 12.62 -10.90 8.01
C VAL A 66 13.89 -11.49 7.36
N GLU A 67 14.27 -10.94 6.21
CA GLU A 67 15.45 -11.34 5.44
C GLU A 67 16.61 -10.35 5.59
N LYS A 68 16.31 -9.08 5.89
CA LYS A 68 17.30 -8.00 5.95
C LYS A 68 17.77 -7.71 7.37
N LYS A 69 18.87 -6.94 7.47
CA LYS A 69 19.42 -6.48 8.75
C LYS A 69 18.39 -5.60 9.51
N PRO A 70 18.41 -5.57 10.86
CA PRO A 70 17.46 -4.78 11.66
C PRO A 70 17.37 -3.30 11.29
N SER A 71 18.45 -2.69 10.78
CA SER A 71 18.45 -1.30 10.29
C SER A 71 17.47 -1.04 9.14
N TYR A 72 17.02 -2.08 8.43
CA TYR A 72 16.00 -1.97 7.39
C TYR A 72 14.61 -1.59 7.93
N ILE A 73 14.32 -1.85 9.21
CA ILE A 73 13.05 -1.44 9.84
C ILE A 73 12.90 0.08 9.77
N ALA A 74 13.97 0.84 10.06
CA ALA A 74 13.96 2.30 9.96
C ALA A 74 13.76 2.78 8.51
N GLU A 75 14.30 2.06 7.53
CA GLU A 75 14.06 2.34 6.10
C GLU A 75 12.59 2.13 5.74
N VAL A 76 11.96 1.03 6.18
CA VAL A 76 10.54 0.74 5.95
C VAL A 76 9.63 1.75 6.66
N ALA A 77 9.97 2.17 7.88
CA ALA A 77 9.23 3.22 8.59
C ALA A 77 9.30 4.56 7.84
N LEU A 78 10.47 4.93 7.32
CA LEU A 78 10.61 6.13 6.49
C LEU A 78 9.82 6.02 5.18
N ILE A 79 9.77 4.82 4.59
CA ILE A 79 8.95 4.56 3.40
C ILE A 79 7.46 4.78 3.70
N TRP A 80 6.97 4.27 4.81
CA TRP A 80 5.58 4.48 5.25
C TRP A 80 5.26 5.96 5.42
N LEU A 81 6.15 6.74 6.04
CA LEU A 81 5.99 8.19 6.20
C LEU A 81 5.97 8.92 4.84
N GLY A 82 6.87 8.54 3.92
CA GLY A 82 6.87 9.11 2.57
C GLY A 82 5.60 8.77 1.79
N ASN A 83 5.12 7.52 1.92
CA ASN A 83 3.85 7.11 1.31
C ASN A 83 2.68 7.93 1.87
N PHE A 84 2.64 8.16 3.19
CA PHE A 84 1.61 9.00 3.82
C PHE A 84 1.67 10.45 3.33
N ALA A 85 2.86 11.05 3.27
CA ALA A 85 3.02 12.41 2.76
C ALA A 85 2.53 12.53 1.30
N GLY A 86 2.85 11.54 0.46
CA GLY A 86 2.39 11.52 -0.93
C GLY A 86 0.87 11.40 -1.05
N THR A 87 0.24 10.46 -0.32
CA THR A 87 -1.22 10.30 -0.37
C THR A 87 -1.96 11.51 0.19
N PHE A 88 -1.44 12.12 1.25
CA PHE A 88 -1.99 13.34 1.83
C PHE A 88 -1.94 14.51 0.84
N VAL A 89 -0.77 14.79 0.23
CA VAL A 89 -0.63 15.86 -0.76
C VAL A 89 -1.54 15.61 -1.97
N PHE A 90 -1.57 14.39 -2.49
CA PHE A 90 -2.43 14.08 -3.63
C PHE A 90 -3.91 14.25 -3.30
N ALA A 91 -4.37 13.78 -2.14
CA ALA A 91 -5.75 13.96 -1.68
C ALA A 91 -6.13 15.45 -1.59
N PHE A 92 -5.24 16.28 -1.02
CA PHE A 92 -5.46 17.72 -0.95
C PHE A 92 -5.59 18.35 -2.35
N LEU A 93 -4.74 17.96 -3.30
CA LEU A 93 -4.84 18.43 -4.68
C LEU A 93 -6.17 18.03 -5.34
N ILE A 94 -6.66 16.81 -5.12
CA ILE A 94 -7.97 16.38 -5.63
C ILE A 94 -9.10 17.23 -5.05
N LEU A 95 -9.03 17.58 -3.76
CA LEU A 95 -10.01 18.46 -3.10
C LEU A 95 -10.08 19.87 -3.72
N CYS A 96 -8.99 20.33 -4.36
CA CYS A 96 -8.95 21.60 -5.09
C CYS A 96 -9.55 21.51 -6.51
N THR A 97 -10.16 20.39 -6.90
CA THR A 97 -10.71 20.17 -8.25
C THR A 97 -12.18 19.78 -8.22
N ARG A 98 -12.82 19.70 -9.40
CA ARG A 98 -14.16 19.12 -9.58
C ARG A 98 -14.27 17.65 -9.17
N ALA A 99 -13.15 16.92 -9.10
CA ALA A 99 -13.13 15.52 -8.68
C ALA A 99 -13.34 15.34 -7.17
N SER A 100 -13.36 16.43 -6.39
CA SER A 100 -13.67 16.43 -4.96
C SER A 100 -15.01 15.76 -4.61
N SER A 101 -15.94 15.62 -5.55
CA SER A 101 -17.20 14.88 -5.37
C SER A 101 -17.00 13.44 -4.92
N ILE A 102 -15.87 12.80 -5.26
CA ILE A 102 -15.56 11.43 -4.85
C ILE A 102 -15.21 11.31 -3.35
N ALA A 103 -14.98 12.44 -2.66
CA ALA A 103 -14.68 12.47 -1.23
C ALA A 103 -15.82 11.91 -0.37
N GLN A 104 -17.08 12.00 -0.83
CA GLN A 104 -18.22 11.41 -0.14
C GLN A 104 -18.16 9.87 -0.15
N LYS A 105 -17.74 9.26 -1.27
CA LYS A 105 -17.53 7.81 -1.35
C LYS A 105 -16.40 7.37 -0.42
N ALA A 106 -15.29 8.13 -0.38
CA ALA A 106 -14.20 7.88 0.56
C ALA A 106 -14.68 8.00 2.01
N ALA A 107 -15.49 9.01 2.34
CA ALA A 107 -16.04 9.20 3.68
C ALA A 107 -16.90 8.02 4.14
N ALA A 108 -17.77 7.49 3.27
CA ALA A 108 -18.57 6.30 3.55
C ALA A 108 -17.69 5.07 3.85
N MET A 109 -16.63 4.86 3.07
CA MET A 109 -15.66 3.79 3.33
C MET A 109 -14.94 3.98 4.67
N CYS A 110 -14.46 5.20 4.95
CA CYS A 110 -13.78 5.54 6.21
C CYS A 110 -14.68 5.37 7.43
N ALA A 111 -15.99 5.64 7.31
CA ALA A 111 -16.95 5.43 8.38
C ALA A 111 -17.09 3.94 8.74
N VAL A 112 -17.19 3.05 7.74
CA VAL A 112 -17.22 1.60 7.95
C VAL A 112 -15.95 1.14 8.67
N LYS A 113 -14.77 1.55 8.18
CA LYS A 113 -13.47 1.19 8.77
C LYS A 113 -13.33 1.66 10.22
N SER A 114 -13.78 2.89 10.51
CA SER A 114 -13.66 3.49 11.84
C SER A 114 -14.65 2.88 12.85
N ALA A 115 -15.76 2.33 12.37
CA ALA A 115 -16.74 1.61 13.21
C ALA A 115 -16.39 0.13 13.41
N ASP A 116 -15.38 -0.40 12.70
CA ASP A 116 -15.01 -1.81 12.77
C ASP A 116 -14.17 -2.14 14.02
N THR A 117 -14.14 -3.42 14.36
CA THR A 117 -13.36 -3.95 15.47
C THR A 117 -11.87 -4.02 15.12
N PRO A 118 -10.96 -3.81 16.09
CA PRO A 118 -9.53 -3.96 15.89
C PRO A 118 -9.11 -5.32 15.29
N LEU A 119 -9.76 -6.41 15.72
CA LEU A 119 -9.46 -7.75 15.22
C LEU A 119 -9.83 -7.91 13.74
N SER A 120 -11.01 -7.43 13.34
CA SER A 120 -11.44 -7.45 11.94
C SER A 120 -10.47 -6.66 11.05
N LEU A 121 -10.15 -5.41 11.44
CA LEU A 121 -9.19 -4.57 10.71
C LEU A 121 -7.82 -5.25 10.56
N LEU A 122 -7.33 -5.90 11.62
CA LEU A 122 -6.07 -6.62 11.61
C LEU A 122 -6.10 -7.79 10.60
N VAL A 123 -7.17 -8.60 10.61
CA VAL A 123 -7.32 -9.77 9.72
C VAL A 123 -7.50 -9.37 8.26
N LEU A 124 -8.36 -8.38 7.98
CA LEU A 124 -8.54 -7.86 6.62
C LEU A 124 -7.23 -7.29 6.07
N SER A 125 -6.48 -6.58 6.92
CA SER A 125 -5.18 -6.03 6.54
C SER A 125 -4.10 -7.09 6.38
N PHE A 126 -4.16 -8.17 7.16
CA PHE A 126 -3.25 -9.30 7.03
C PHE A 126 -3.31 -9.92 5.64
N PHE A 127 -4.51 -10.21 5.14
CA PHE A 127 -4.65 -10.77 3.80
C PHE A 127 -4.26 -9.78 2.69
N CYS A 128 -4.55 -8.48 2.86
CA CYS A 128 -4.02 -7.48 1.94
C CYS A 128 -2.48 -7.47 1.91
N GLY A 129 -1.85 -7.55 3.09
CA GLY A 129 -0.39 -7.58 3.23
C GLY A 129 0.25 -8.73 2.45
N ILE A 130 -0.33 -9.93 2.52
CA ILE A 130 0.10 -11.08 1.73
C ILE A 130 0.05 -10.76 0.24
N LEU A 131 -1.11 -10.28 -0.24
CA LEU A 131 -1.35 -10.01 -1.66
C LEU A 131 -0.41 -8.93 -2.21
N MET A 132 -0.21 -7.83 -1.47
CA MET A 132 0.66 -6.74 -1.91
C MET A 132 2.13 -7.13 -1.93
N PHE A 133 2.58 -7.94 -0.95
CA PHE A 133 3.94 -8.45 -0.97
C PHE A 133 4.15 -9.43 -2.13
N ILE A 134 3.20 -10.36 -2.37
CA ILE A 134 3.26 -11.28 -3.52
C ILE A 134 3.30 -10.51 -4.84
N ALA A 135 2.51 -9.44 -4.98
CA ALA A 135 2.53 -8.63 -6.19
C ALA A 135 3.91 -7.97 -6.43
N ALA A 136 4.50 -7.39 -5.37
CA ALA A 136 5.81 -6.75 -5.45
C ALA A 136 6.95 -7.75 -5.70
N ASP A 137 6.98 -8.87 -4.97
CA ASP A 137 7.99 -9.91 -5.11
C ASP A 137 7.83 -10.67 -6.44
N GLY A 138 6.58 -10.93 -6.85
CA GLY A 138 6.24 -11.54 -8.13
C GLY A 138 6.69 -10.69 -9.32
N PHE A 139 6.44 -9.37 -9.30
CA PHE A 139 6.92 -8.48 -10.35
C PHE A 139 8.46 -8.46 -10.49
N LYS A 140 9.17 -8.63 -9.37
CA LYS A 140 10.63 -8.72 -9.34
C LYS A 140 11.15 -10.06 -9.87
N THR A 141 10.45 -11.16 -9.60
CA THR A 141 10.93 -12.54 -9.83
C THR A 141 10.44 -13.16 -11.12
N ILE A 142 9.27 -12.77 -11.62
CA ILE A 142 8.72 -13.27 -12.88
C ILE A 142 9.45 -12.60 -14.05
N GLU A 143 9.93 -13.38 -15.02
CA GLU A 143 10.61 -12.83 -16.22
C GLU A 143 9.62 -12.44 -17.32
N ASN A 144 8.54 -13.21 -17.48
CA ASN A 144 7.53 -13.01 -18.53
C ASN A 144 6.79 -11.66 -18.34
N PRO A 145 6.77 -10.77 -19.37
CA PRO A 145 6.13 -9.46 -19.26
C PRO A 145 4.62 -9.52 -18.93
N VAL A 146 3.88 -10.45 -19.52
CA VAL A 146 2.45 -10.63 -19.23
C VAL A 146 2.26 -11.13 -17.79
N GLY A 147 3.09 -12.10 -17.37
CA GLY A 147 3.10 -12.59 -15.99
C GLY A 147 3.37 -11.49 -14.96
N LYS A 148 4.29 -10.57 -15.25
CA LYS A 148 4.54 -9.38 -14.40
C LYS A 148 3.29 -8.51 -14.26
N VAL A 149 2.61 -8.21 -15.36
CA VAL A 149 1.38 -7.41 -15.34
C VAL A 149 0.28 -8.14 -14.55
N LEU A 150 0.09 -9.44 -14.78
CA LEU A 150 -0.90 -10.24 -14.05
C LEU A 150 -0.60 -10.31 -12.54
N ALA A 151 0.68 -10.42 -12.16
CA ALA A 151 1.10 -10.38 -10.76
C ALA A 151 0.77 -9.05 -10.06
N ILE A 152 0.52 -7.97 -10.81
CA ILE A 152 0.06 -6.68 -10.28
C ILE A 152 -1.45 -6.65 -10.18
N PHE A 153 -2.15 -6.87 -11.30
CA PHE A 153 -3.59 -6.61 -11.37
C PHE A 153 -4.43 -7.65 -10.64
N LEU A 154 -4.04 -8.94 -10.67
CA LEU A 154 -4.83 -9.99 -10.00
C LEU A 154 -4.87 -9.81 -8.47
N PRO A 155 -3.74 -9.61 -7.76
CA PRO A 155 -3.78 -9.37 -6.32
C PRO A 155 -4.50 -8.07 -5.95
N VAL A 156 -4.35 -7.02 -6.77
CA VAL A 156 -5.07 -5.75 -6.58
C VAL A 156 -6.58 -5.94 -6.65
N MET A 157 -7.06 -6.58 -7.71
CA MET A 157 -8.48 -6.87 -7.86
C MET A 157 -9.01 -7.73 -6.72
N ALA A 158 -8.26 -8.77 -6.34
CA ALA A 158 -8.65 -9.69 -5.28
C ALA A 158 -8.85 -8.97 -3.93
N PHE A 159 -7.93 -8.08 -3.52
CA PHE A 159 -8.05 -7.42 -2.22
C PHE A 159 -9.21 -6.41 -2.21
N ILE A 160 -9.41 -5.67 -3.30
CA ILE A 160 -10.49 -4.65 -3.38
C ILE A 160 -11.86 -5.33 -3.40
N LEU A 161 -12.01 -6.39 -4.20
CA LEU A 161 -13.28 -7.10 -4.32
C LEU A 161 -13.62 -7.85 -3.02
N SER A 162 -12.61 -8.38 -2.33
CA SER A 162 -12.75 -9.04 -1.01
C SER A 162 -12.96 -8.06 0.15
N GLY A 163 -12.76 -6.76 -0.05
CA GLY A 163 -12.89 -5.76 1.02
C GLY A 163 -11.73 -5.77 2.02
N PHE A 164 -10.54 -6.19 1.60
CA PHE A 164 -9.34 -6.14 2.43
C PHE A 164 -8.81 -4.72 2.59
N GLU A 165 -8.05 -4.53 3.66
CA GLU A 165 -7.61 -3.21 4.14
C GLU A 165 -6.16 -2.93 3.75
N HIS A 166 -5.91 -1.81 3.07
CA HIS A 166 -4.59 -1.45 2.55
C HIS A 166 -4.17 -0.09 3.12
N SER A 167 -3.32 -0.12 4.14
CA SER A 167 -2.94 1.06 4.93
C SER A 167 -2.59 2.29 4.09
N ILE A 168 -1.83 2.14 2.98
CA ILE A 168 -1.46 3.29 2.15
C ILE A 168 -2.65 3.82 1.33
N ALA A 169 -3.58 2.95 0.90
CA ALA A 169 -4.82 3.42 0.26
C ALA A 169 -5.74 4.09 1.28
N ASP A 170 -5.80 3.55 2.50
CA ASP A 170 -6.61 4.11 3.57
C ASP A 170 -6.10 5.49 4.01
N MET A 171 -4.78 5.73 3.99
CA MET A 171 -4.24 7.09 4.16
C MET A 171 -4.82 8.08 3.14
N PHE A 172 -4.93 7.68 1.87
CA PHE A 172 -5.53 8.52 0.83
C PHE A 172 -7.02 8.73 1.11
N TYR A 173 -7.77 7.67 1.44
CA TYR A 173 -9.21 7.78 1.71
C TYR A 173 -9.51 8.69 2.90
N PHE A 174 -8.82 8.52 4.03
CA PHE A 174 -8.97 9.38 5.22
C PHE A 174 -8.57 10.84 4.94
N SER A 175 -7.53 11.06 4.13
CA SER A 175 -7.09 12.41 3.76
C SER A 175 -8.08 13.08 2.82
N LEU A 176 -8.61 12.35 1.84
CA LEU A 176 -9.56 12.86 0.85
C LEU A 176 -10.92 13.17 1.50
N SER A 177 -11.40 12.30 2.39
CA SER A 177 -12.64 12.52 3.13
C SER A 177 -12.52 13.57 4.25
N ARG A 178 -11.28 13.93 4.63
CA ARG A 178 -10.95 14.78 5.78
C ARG A 178 -11.48 14.20 7.11
N THR A 179 -11.47 12.87 7.26
CA THR A 179 -11.98 12.17 8.46
C THR A 179 -10.86 11.67 9.38
N TRP A 180 -9.74 12.40 9.44
CA TRP A 180 -8.69 12.13 10.41
C TRP A 180 -9.14 12.49 11.83
N THR A 181 -9.04 11.52 12.73
CA THR A 181 -9.27 11.64 14.17
C THR A 181 -8.23 10.79 14.88
N ALA A 182 -8.07 10.95 16.20
CA ALA A 182 -7.18 10.07 16.97
C ALA A 182 -7.59 8.59 16.81
N HIS A 183 -8.89 8.30 16.81
CA HIS A 183 -9.43 6.96 16.61
C HIS A 183 -9.13 6.41 15.21
N SER A 184 -9.42 7.16 14.14
CA SER A 184 -9.15 6.68 12.78
C SER A 184 -7.65 6.53 12.49
N PHE A 185 -6.80 7.32 13.14
CA PHE A 185 -5.36 7.11 13.12
C PHE A 185 -4.95 5.80 13.83
N LEU A 186 -5.56 5.45 14.98
CA LEU A 186 -5.32 4.16 15.63
C LEU A 186 -5.78 2.98 14.74
N CYS A 187 -6.94 3.09 14.08
CA CYS A 187 -7.38 2.11 13.08
C CYS A 187 -6.33 1.94 11.98
N LEU A 188 -5.75 3.03 11.46
CA LEU A 188 -4.67 2.98 10.47
C LEU A 188 -3.43 2.26 10.99
N ILE A 189 -3.04 2.46 12.25
CA ILE A 189 -1.91 1.74 12.85
C ILE A 189 -2.20 0.23 12.91
N ILE A 190 -3.40 -0.17 13.32
CA ILE A 190 -3.82 -1.58 13.33
C ILE A 190 -3.74 -2.17 11.92
N MET A 191 -4.27 -1.46 10.91
CA MET A 191 -4.22 -1.90 9.52
C MET A 191 -2.79 -2.00 9.00
N THR A 192 -1.93 -1.05 9.36
CA THR A 192 -0.50 -1.06 9.03
C THR A 192 0.19 -2.30 9.61
N LEU A 193 -0.08 -2.63 10.88
CA LEU A 193 0.47 -3.83 11.53
C LEU A 193 -0.04 -5.11 10.87
N GLY A 194 -1.33 -5.18 10.53
CA GLY A 194 -1.89 -6.31 9.78
C GLY A 194 -1.19 -6.50 8.44
N ASN A 195 -1.05 -5.43 7.65
CA ASN A 195 -0.30 -5.47 6.38
C ASN A 195 1.15 -5.94 6.59
N ALA A 196 1.82 -5.53 7.67
CA ALA A 196 3.16 -5.98 8.01
C ALA A 196 3.22 -7.49 8.25
N PHE A 197 2.36 -8.00 9.15
CA PHE A 197 2.31 -9.42 9.49
C PHE A 197 2.00 -10.28 8.27
N GLY A 198 1.05 -9.86 7.44
CA GLY A 198 0.74 -10.54 6.19
C GLY A 198 1.91 -10.55 5.20
N GLY A 199 2.54 -9.39 4.97
CA GLY A 199 3.66 -9.29 4.05
C GLY A 199 4.89 -10.09 4.48
N MET A 200 5.11 -10.25 5.79
CA MET A 200 6.23 -11.04 6.33
C MET A 200 5.99 -12.55 6.25
N LEU A 201 4.74 -13.01 6.10
CA LEU A 201 4.41 -14.44 6.10
C LEU A 201 5.14 -15.22 5.00
N VAL A 202 5.07 -14.74 3.74
CA VAL A 202 5.63 -15.47 2.60
C VAL A 202 7.16 -15.63 2.71
N PRO A 203 7.94 -14.57 3.00
CA PRO A 203 9.37 -14.70 3.25
C PRO A 203 9.72 -15.59 4.45
N LEU A 204 8.95 -15.52 5.56
CA LEU A 204 9.17 -16.38 6.73
C LEU A 204 9.00 -17.86 6.39
N VAL A 205 7.94 -18.20 5.67
CA VAL A 205 7.66 -19.57 5.23
C VAL A 205 8.77 -20.06 4.29
N LYS A 206 9.18 -19.26 3.30
CA LYS A 206 10.30 -19.60 2.41
C LYS A 206 11.60 -19.85 3.19
N LYS A 207 11.92 -19.00 4.18
CA LYS A 207 13.12 -19.15 5.01
C LYS A 207 13.09 -20.43 5.86
N GLY A 208 11.94 -20.76 6.46
CA GLY A 208 11.76 -21.97 7.26
C GLY A 208 11.93 -23.25 6.44
N PHE A 209 11.42 -23.29 5.20
CA PHE A 209 11.63 -24.44 4.31
C PHE A 209 13.09 -24.57 3.86
N LEU A 210 13.75 -23.47 3.49
CA LEU A 210 15.14 -23.49 3.01
C LEU A 210 16.17 -23.82 4.11
N GLN A 211 15.84 -23.59 5.37
CA GLN A 211 16.66 -24.00 6.51
C GLN A 211 16.55 -25.49 6.83
N ASN A 212 15.46 -26.16 6.41
CA ASN A 212 15.24 -27.60 6.63
C ASN A 212 15.78 -28.48 5.49
N THR A 213 16.36 -27.88 4.44
CA THR A 213 16.90 -28.57 3.26
C THR A 213 18.43 -28.48 3.12
N ASN A 214 19.12 -27.98 4.15
CA ASN A 214 20.60 -28.01 4.26
C ASN A 214 21.01 -28.77 5.52
#